data_AF-A0A2A3F3H6-F1
#
_entry.id   AF-A0A2A3F3H6-F1
#
_cell.length_a   1.000
_cell.length_b   1.000
_cell.length_c   1.000
_cell.angle_alpha   90.00
_cell.angle_beta   90.00
_cell.angle_gamma   90.00
#
_symmetry.space_group_name_H-M   'P 1'
#
loop_
_entity.id
_entity.type
_entity.pdbx_description
1 polymer ?
#
loop_
_entity_poly.entity_id
_entity_poly.type
_entity_poly.pdbx_seq_one_letter_code
_entity_poly.pdbx_strand_id
1 'polypeptide(L)'
;MTVEQQAKYWKHKSRKHEDAAKVYKDGLTAEQAKALQDKIAELENAQLTAEQRDFNQQLEDAKNAARQEARNELLPVIQESQIRGYAGTVVTGPRLDAWVQAVNSSIFIGEDGQVDGNLVVQHVTALFGEQTPAPTTPPVVQTHPNFGQGAPAGGSARPSHRDAGLAEVNKRFNKAA
;
A
#
# COMPACT_ATOMS: atom_id res chain seq x y z
N MET A 1 -23.61 13.14 29.08
CA MET A 1 -23.20 12.46 30.33
C MET A 1 -23.13 13.51 31.42
N THR A 2 -23.92 13.37 32.48
CA THR A 2 -23.97 14.35 33.60
C THR A 2 -22.75 14.21 34.51
N VAL A 3 -22.48 15.24 35.32
CA VAL A 3 -21.36 15.22 36.29
C VAL A 3 -21.50 14.04 37.27
N GLU A 4 -22.72 13.72 37.70
CA GLU A 4 -22.97 12.54 38.54
C GLU A 4 -22.71 11.22 37.80
N GLN A 5 -22.98 11.16 36.50
CA GLN A 5 -22.64 9.99 35.67
C GLN A 5 -21.12 9.86 35.52
N GLN A 6 -20.38 10.96 35.41
CA GLN A 6 -18.90 10.94 35.39
C GLN A 6 -18.33 10.48 36.73
N ALA A 7 -18.87 10.96 37.86
CA ALA A 7 -18.43 10.53 39.17
C ALA A 7 -18.69 9.03 39.42
N LYS A 8 -19.86 8.54 39.01
CA LYS A 8 -20.17 7.09 39.04
C LYS A 8 -19.26 6.29 38.11
N TYR A 9 -18.94 6.82 36.94
CA TYR A 9 -18.02 6.20 35.99
C TYR A 9 -16.60 6.06 36.58
N TRP A 10 -16.06 7.14 37.15
CA TRP A 10 -14.73 7.11 37.77
C TRP A 10 -14.67 6.22 39.00
N LYS A 11 -15.72 6.22 39.84
CA LYS A 11 -15.80 5.31 40.99
C LYS A 11 -15.86 3.85 40.56
N HIS A 12 -16.60 3.54 39.49
CA HIS A 12 -16.65 2.21 38.90
C HIS A 12 -15.31 1.78 38.30
N LYS A 13 -14.62 2.68 37.58
CA LYS A 13 -13.27 2.44 37.05
C LYS A 13 -12.25 2.20 38.16
N SER A 14 -12.30 3.00 39.22
CA SER A 14 -11.42 2.86 40.39
C SER A 14 -11.56 1.48 41.03
N ARG A 15 -12.80 1.02 41.26
CA ARG A 15 -13.05 -0.34 41.79
C ARG A 15 -12.50 -1.43 40.89
N LYS A 16 -12.68 -1.28 39.58
CA LYS A 16 -12.12 -2.23 38.60
C LYS A 16 -10.59 -2.33 38.66
N HIS A 17 -9.89 -1.20 38.88
CA HIS A 17 -8.44 -1.21 39.08
C HIS A 17 -8.03 -1.82 40.42
N GLU A 18 -8.80 -1.54 41.47
CA GLU A 18 -8.58 -2.10 42.80
C GLU A 18 -8.78 -3.62 42.82
N ASP A 19 -9.79 -4.12 42.10
CA ASP A 19 -10.05 -5.54 41.94
C ASP A 19 -9.00 -6.21 41.05
N ALA A 20 -8.57 -5.55 39.97
CA ALA A 20 -7.44 -6.01 39.16
C ALA A 20 -6.14 -6.10 39.98
N ALA A 21 -5.89 -5.15 40.89
CA ALA A 21 -4.74 -5.18 41.78
C ALA A 21 -4.83 -6.33 42.81
N LYS A 22 -6.04 -6.63 43.31
CA LYS A 22 -6.30 -7.75 44.24
C LYS A 22 -6.09 -9.12 43.58
N VAL A 23 -6.26 -9.23 42.26
CA VAL A 23 -6.00 -10.46 41.48
C VAL A 23 -4.51 -10.83 41.47
N TYR A 24 -3.59 -9.87 41.62
CA TYR A 24 -2.15 -10.15 41.73
C TYR A 24 -1.71 -10.59 43.14
N LYS A 25 -2.64 -10.97 44.02
CA LYS A 25 -2.31 -11.54 45.34
C LYS A 25 -1.49 -12.84 45.26
N ASP A 26 -1.60 -13.59 44.16
CA ASP A 26 -0.88 -14.87 43.91
C ASP A 26 -0.20 -14.95 42.53
N GLY A 27 -0.02 -13.81 41.82
CA GLY A 27 0.47 -13.80 40.44
C GLY A 27 1.65 -12.86 40.21
N LEU A 28 2.51 -13.20 39.24
CA LEU A 28 3.66 -12.37 38.89
C LEU A 28 3.24 -11.04 38.26
N THR A 29 3.82 -9.96 38.75
CA THR A 29 3.68 -8.64 38.11
C THR A 29 4.40 -8.60 36.76
N ALA A 30 4.05 -7.65 35.89
CA ALA A 30 4.73 -7.50 34.60
C ALA A 30 6.26 -7.31 34.75
N GLU A 31 6.68 -6.61 35.79
CA GLU A 31 8.10 -6.43 36.13
C GLU A 31 8.75 -7.73 36.60
N GLN A 32 8.05 -8.51 37.42
CA GLN A 32 8.55 -9.81 37.86
C GLN A 32 8.62 -10.81 36.70
N ALA A 33 7.68 -10.75 35.76
CA ALA A 33 7.70 -11.58 34.55
C ALA A 33 8.91 -11.23 33.67
N LYS A 34 9.21 -9.94 33.52
CA LYS A 34 10.40 -9.48 32.81
C LYS A 34 11.69 -9.93 33.51
N ALA A 35 11.78 -9.77 34.83
CA ALA A 35 12.93 -10.22 35.61
C ALA A 35 13.14 -11.75 35.55
N LEU A 36 12.07 -12.54 35.46
CA LEU A 36 12.18 -13.98 35.23
C LEU A 36 12.65 -14.30 33.82
N GLN A 37 12.16 -13.60 32.79
CA GLN A 37 12.63 -13.78 31.42
C GLN A 37 14.13 -13.49 31.29
N ASP A 38 14.60 -12.38 31.89
CA ASP A 38 16.01 -12.01 31.86
C ASP A 38 16.88 -13.08 32.54
N LYS A 39 16.43 -13.61 33.70
CA LYS A 39 17.11 -14.73 34.39
C LYS A 39 17.12 -16.03 33.60
N ILE A 40 16.02 -16.36 32.92
CA ILE A 40 15.94 -17.56 32.08
C ILE A 40 16.95 -17.43 30.93
N ALA A 41 16.99 -16.28 30.26
CA ALA A 41 17.94 -16.02 29.20
C ALA A 41 19.41 -16.08 29.70
N GLU A 42 19.69 -15.59 30.90
CA GLU A 42 21.02 -15.67 31.52
C GLU A 42 21.41 -17.12 31.85
N LEU A 43 20.49 -17.90 32.42
CA LEU A 43 20.72 -19.32 32.72
C LEU A 43 20.88 -20.17 31.47
N GLU A 44 20.09 -19.91 30.42
CA GLU A 44 20.25 -20.55 29.11
C GLU A 44 21.63 -20.23 28.52
N ASN A 45 22.06 -18.97 28.57
CA ASN A 45 23.39 -18.57 28.13
C ASN A 45 24.53 -19.20 28.95
N ALA A 46 24.33 -19.38 30.26
CA ALA A 46 25.28 -20.05 31.13
C ALA A 46 25.33 -21.58 30.92
N GLN A 47 24.21 -22.18 30.52
CA GLN A 47 24.11 -23.61 30.21
C GLN A 47 24.60 -23.99 28.81
N LEU A 48 24.65 -23.02 27.88
CA LEU A 48 25.25 -23.25 26.57
C LEU A 48 26.76 -23.49 26.73
N THR A 49 27.19 -24.68 26.30
CA THR A 49 28.63 -25.00 26.18
C THR A 49 29.27 -24.06 25.15
N ALA A 50 30.59 -23.88 25.23
CA ALA A 50 31.33 -23.04 24.27
C ALA A 50 31.03 -23.46 22.82
N GLU A 51 30.98 -24.76 22.56
CA GLU A 51 30.66 -25.35 21.26
C GLU A 51 29.25 -25.00 20.76
N GLN A 52 28.26 -24.91 21.64
CA GLN A 52 26.89 -24.51 21.27
C GLN A 52 26.78 -23.01 21.00
N ARG A 53 27.52 -22.17 21.73
CA ARG A 53 27.60 -20.73 21.44
C ARG A 53 28.24 -20.49 20.09
N ASP A 54 29.35 -21.18 19.80
CA ASP A 54 30.04 -21.09 18.51
C ASP A 54 29.15 -21.56 17.37
N PHE A 55 28.42 -22.66 17.54
CA PHE A 55 27.45 -23.13 16.55
C PHE A 55 26.32 -22.12 16.29
N ASN A 56 25.74 -21.56 17.36
CA ASN A 56 24.69 -20.56 17.23
C ASN A 56 25.21 -19.28 16.54
N GLN A 57 26.42 -18.85 16.88
CA GLN A 57 27.04 -17.69 16.23
C GLN A 57 27.27 -17.95 14.73
N GLN A 58 27.84 -19.10 14.37
CA GLN A 58 28.02 -19.48 12.97
C GLN A 58 26.69 -19.55 12.21
N LEU A 59 25.64 -20.03 12.87
CA LEU A 59 24.30 -20.11 12.28
C LEU A 59 23.68 -18.73 12.06
N GLU A 60 23.87 -17.79 12.99
CA GLU A 60 23.44 -16.40 12.80
C GLU A 60 24.27 -15.69 11.73
N ASP A 61 25.58 -15.90 11.69
CA ASP A 61 26.46 -15.35 10.65
C ASP A 61 26.06 -15.88 9.26
N ALA A 62 25.77 -17.18 9.14
CA ALA A 62 25.27 -17.79 7.91
C ALA A 62 23.92 -17.22 7.47
N LYS A 63 22.99 -17.00 8.41
CA LYS A 63 21.70 -16.35 8.11
C LYS A 63 21.89 -14.92 7.63
N ASN A 64 22.79 -14.16 8.25
CA ASN A 64 23.06 -12.78 7.85
C ASN A 64 23.70 -12.71 6.45
N ALA A 65 24.67 -13.60 6.17
CA ALA A 65 25.25 -13.74 4.84
C ALA A 65 24.20 -14.07 3.78
N ALA A 66 23.33 -15.06 4.05
CA ALA A 66 22.26 -15.45 3.14
C ALA A 66 21.26 -14.32 2.89
N ARG A 67 20.89 -13.54 3.92
CA ARG A 67 20.02 -12.36 3.75
C ARG A 67 20.69 -11.28 2.90
N GLN A 68 21.98 -11.06 3.08
CA GLN A 68 22.73 -10.06 2.33
C GLN A 68 22.88 -10.46 0.87
N GLU A 69 23.16 -11.74 0.59
CA GLU A 69 23.19 -12.31 -0.76
C GLU A 69 21.83 -12.19 -1.44
N ALA A 70 20.75 -12.63 -0.78
CA ALA A 70 19.40 -12.49 -1.30
C ALA A 70 19.03 -11.02 -1.57
N ARG A 71 19.48 -10.09 -0.71
CA ARG A 71 19.28 -8.66 -0.96
C ARG A 71 20.05 -8.19 -2.18
N ASN A 72 21.31 -8.58 -2.35
CA ASN A 72 22.13 -8.18 -3.49
C ASN A 72 21.58 -8.72 -4.82
N GLU A 73 20.99 -9.91 -4.83
CA GLU A 73 20.38 -10.50 -6.02
C GLU A 73 19.03 -9.87 -6.36
N LEU A 74 18.17 -9.68 -5.36
CA LEU A 74 16.79 -9.25 -5.58
C LEU A 74 16.62 -7.75 -5.69
N LEU A 75 17.47 -6.97 -5.01
CA LEU A 75 17.34 -5.51 -4.97
C LEU A 75 17.46 -4.86 -6.36
N PRO A 76 18.39 -5.25 -7.25
CA PRO A 76 18.43 -4.76 -8.62
C PRO A 76 17.14 -5.06 -9.40
N VAL A 77 16.60 -6.27 -9.26
CA VAL A 77 15.37 -6.69 -9.95
C VAL A 77 14.16 -5.87 -9.46
N ILE A 78 14.09 -5.64 -8.15
CA ILE A 78 13.03 -4.81 -7.55
C ILE A 78 13.14 -3.38 -8.06
N GLN A 79 14.34 -2.79 -8.05
CA GLN A 79 14.56 -1.43 -8.53
C GLN A 79 14.22 -1.29 -10.01
N GLU A 80 14.62 -2.23 -10.86
CA GLU A 80 14.25 -2.25 -12.27
C GLU A 80 12.71 -2.32 -12.44
N SER A 81 12.04 -3.18 -11.66
CA SER A 81 10.58 -3.30 -11.71
C SER A 81 9.86 -2.01 -11.31
N GLN A 82 10.41 -1.27 -10.33
CA GLN A 82 9.89 0.04 -9.89
C GLN A 82 10.10 1.09 -10.98
N ILE A 83 11.31 1.17 -11.56
CA ILE A 83 11.62 2.08 -12.67
C ILE A 83 10.67 1.81 -13.85
N ARG A 84 10.46 0.54 -14.21
CA ARG A 84 9.50 0.14 -15.24
C ARG A 84 8.07 0.55 -14.89
N GLY A 85 7.66 0.43 -13.62
CA GLY A 85 6.36 0.86 -13.14
C GLY A 85 6.13 2.36 -13.30
N TYR A 86 7.11 3.19 -12.91
CA TYR A 86 7.04 4.63 -13.07
C TYR A 86 7.09 5.07 -14.54
N ALA A 87 8.03 4.53 -15.32
CA ALA A 87 8.17 4.83 -16.75
C ALA A 87 6.94 4.39 -17.58
N GLY A 88 6.28 3.31 -17.16
CA GLY A 88 5.05 2.80 -17.75
C GLY A 88 3.88 3.79 -17.77
N THR A 89 3.94 4.85 -16.97
CA THR A 89 2.95 5.93 -16.97
C THR A 89 3.06 6.85 -18.20
N VAL A 90 4.24 6.89 -18.83
CA VAL A 90 4.55 7.79 -19.95
C VAL A 90 4.72 7.01 -21.26
N VAL A 91 5.36 5.84 -21.19
CA VAL A 91 5.70 5.03 -22.37
C VAL A 91 5.34 3.57 -22.11
N THR A 92 4.80 2.89 -23.11
CA THR A 92 4.36 1.50 -23.00
C THR A 92 4.94 0.62 -24.11
N GLY A 93 4.85 -0.70 -23.91
CA GLY A 93 5.21 -1.69 -24.92
C GLY A 93 6.72 -1.70 -25.28
N PRO A 94 7.09 -1.98 -26.54
CA PRO A 94 8.49 -2.15 -26.93
C PRO A 94 9.39 -0.94 -26.67
N ARG A 95 8.81 0.27 -26.62
CA ARG A 95 9.55 1.50 -26.30
C ARG A 95 9.95 1.56 -24.83
N LEU A 96 9.09 1.06 -23.93
CA LEU A 96 9.39 0.96 -22.52
C LEU A 96 10.52 -0.06 -22.29
N ASP A 97 10.41 -1.24 -22.92
CA ASP A 97 11.44 -2.29 -22.82
C ASP A 97 12.80 -1.80 -23.32
N ALA A 98 12.84 -1.16 -24.49
CA ALA A 98 14.07 -0.61 -25.05
C ALA A 98 14.69 0.48 -24.16
N TRP A 99 13.85 1.33 -23.55
CA TRP A 99 14.33 2.37 -22.65
C TRP A 99 14.90 1.80 -21.33
N VAL A 100 14.19 0.85 -20.70
CA VAL A 100 14.65 0.20 -19.46
C VAL A 100 15.98 -0.53 -19.68
N GLN A 101 16.17 -1.16 -20.85
CA GLN A 101 17.43 -1.84 -21.19
C GLN A 101 18.59 -0.88 -21.48
N ALA A 102 18.31 0.33 -21.97
CA ALA A 102 19.33 1.30 -22.34
C ALA A 102 19.75 2.21 -21.19
N VAL A 103 18.89 2.38 -20.18
CA VAL A 103 19.11 3.37 -19.12
C VAL A 103 19.92 2.79 -17.96
N ASN A 104 20.84 3.58 -17.42
CA ASN A 104 21.51 3.24 -16.18
C ASN A 104 20.55 3.47 -15.00
N SER A 105 20.04 2.40 -14.40
CA SER A 105 19.10 2.44 -13.28
C SER A 105 19.65 3.17 -12.05
N SER A 106 20.97 3.28 -11.89
CA SER A 106 21.59 3.93 -10.73
C SER A 106 21.31 5.43 -10.62
N ILE A 107 20.99 6.09 -11.74
CA ILE A 107 20.72 7.53 -11.75
C ILE A 107 19.37 7.88 -11.12
N PHE A 108 18.47 6.90 -11.00
CA PHE A 108 17.15 7.06 -10.41
C PHE A 108 17.09 6.63 -8.95
N ILE A 109 18.22 6.22 -8.37
CA ILE A 109 18.27 5.77 -6.98
C ILE A 109 18.65 6.97 -6.11
N GLY A 110 17.79 7.29 -5.15
CA GLY A 110 18.03 8.33 -4.15
C GLY A 110 19.04 7.92 -3.08
N GLU A 111 19.38 8.85 -2.20
CA GLU A 111 20.34 8.62 -1.09
C GLU A 111 19.89 7.53 -0.10
N ASP A 112 18.59 7.27 -0.04
CA ASP A 112 17.96 6.22 0.77
C ASP A 112 17.96 4.83 0.10
N GLY A 113 18.48 4.73 -1.13
CA GLY A 113 18.50 3.51 -1.92
C GLY A 113 17.16 3.17 -2.58
N GLN A 114 16.18 4.07 -2.52
CA GLN A 114 14.88 3.92 -3.19
C GLN A 114 14.89 4.54 -4.58
N VAL A 115 13.99 4.08 -5.45
CA VAL A 115 13.81 4.68 -6.77
C VAL A 115 13.01 5.99 -6.66
N ASP A 116 13.58 7.09 -7.14
CA ASP A 116 12.87 8.36 -7.31
C ASP A 116 11.98 8.30 -8.55
N GLY A 117 10.71 7.96 -8.33
CA GLY A 117 9.71 7.89 -9.39
C GLY A 117 9.46 9.22 -10.11
N ASN A 118 9.64 10.37 -9.44
CA ASN A 118 9.47 11.67 -10.08
C ASN A 118 10.60 11.93 -11.08
N LEU A 119 11.83 11.59 -10.72
CA LEU A 119 12.98 11.70 -11.62
C LEU A 119 12.81 10.78 -12.83
N VAL A 120 12.35 9.54 -12.62
CA VAL A 120 12.05 8.59 -13.71
C VAL A 120 11.02 9.16 -14.67
N VAL A 121 9.87 9.62 -14.14
CA VAL A 121 8.79 10.16 -14.97
C VAL A 121 9.23 11.41 -15.73
N GLN A 122 9.96 12.33 -15.07
CA GLN A 122 10.49 13.53 -15.74
C GLN A 122 11.45 13.18 -16.87
N HIS A 123 12.37 12.24 -16.65
CA HIS A 123 13.34 11.82 -17.64
C HIS A 123 12.66 11.16 -18.86
N VAL A 124 11.73 10.24 -18.62
CA VAL A 124 10.98 9.56 -19.69
C VAL A 124 10.07 10.55 -20.43
N THR A 125 9.46 11.50 -19.73
CA THR A 125 8.65 12.57 -20.33
C THR A 125 9.51 13.51 -21.18
N ALA A 126 10.74 13.83 -20.77
CA ALA A 126 11.62 14.64 -21.59
C ALA A 126 12.05 13.94 -22.89
N LEU A 127 12.19 12.61 -22.87
CA LEU A 127 12.62 11.82 -24.02
C LEU A 127 11.49 11.43 -24.98
N PHE A 128 10.31 11.14 -24.44
CA PHE A 128 9.20 10.57 -25.21
C PHE A 128 7.90 11.38 -25.10
N GLY A 129 7.85 12.34 -24.19
CA GLY A 129 6.76 13.28 -24.06
C GLY A 129 6.85 14.37 -25.13
N GLU A 130 6.72 13.97 -26.40
CA GLU A 130 6.09 14.88 -27.34
C GLU A 130 4.67 15.11 -26.80
N GLN A 131 4.35 16.37 -26.48
CA GLN A 131 2.96 16.79 -26.28
C GLN A 131 2.21 16.44 -27.56
N THR A 132 1.62 15.25 -27.60
CA THR A 132 0.54 14.98 -28.53
C THR A 132 -0.60 15.86 -28.01
N PRO A 133 -1.02 16.93 -28.71
CA PRO A 133 -2.29 17.55 -28.37
C PRO A 133 -3.29 16.42 -28.39
N ALA A 134 -3.90 16.14 -27.23
CA ALA A 134 -4.85 15.06 -27.09
C ALA A 134 -5.84 15.19 -28.26
N PRO A 135 -5.98 14.18 -29.15
CA PRO A 135 -7.11 14.19 -30.04
C PRO A 135 -8.33 14.20 -29.12
N THR A 136 -9.14 15.26 -29.23
CA THR A 136 -10.44 15.43 -28.59
C THR A 136 -11.33 14.28 -29.06
N THR A 137 -11.14 13.13 -28.44
CA THR A 137 -11.94 11.93 -28.65
C THR A 137 -12.75 11.79 -27.37
N PRO A 138 -14.10 11.79 -27.44
CA PRO A 138 -14.94 11.67 -26.26
C PRO A 138 -14.62 10.38 -25.49
N PRO A 139 -14.84 10.35 -24.17
CA PRO A 139 -14.36 9.27 -23.31
C PRO A 139 -14.93 7.93 -23.76
N VAL A 140 -14.04 6.99 -24.11
CA VAL A 140 -14.37 5.57 -24.25
C VAL A 140 -14.66 5.07 -22.83
N VAL A 141 -15.94 4.98 -22.50
CA VAL A 141 -16.43 4.36 -21.27
C VAL A 141 -15.99 2.90 -21.31
N GLN A 142 -15.02 2.53 -20.48
CA GLN A 142 -14.69 1.12 -20.28
C GLN A 142 -15.89 0.44 -19.58
N THR A 143 -16.67 -0.31 -20.35
CA THR A 143 -17.71 -1.19 -19.82
C THR A 143 -17.05 -2.46 -19.29
N HIS A 144 -16.87 -2.53 -17.97
CA HIS A 144 -16.58 -3.80 -17.31
C HIS A 144 -17.73 -4.80 -17.55
N PRO A 145 -17.47 -6.10 -17.75
CA PRO A 145 -18.54 -7.10 -17.86
C PRO A 145 -19.37 -7.13 -16.58
N ASN A 146 -20.66 -6.82 -16.70
CA ASN A 146 -21.61 -6.86 -15.59
C ASN A 146 -22.02 -8.32 -15.33
N PHE A 147 -21.54 -8.90 -14.22
CA PHE A 147 -21.85 -10.27 -13.79
C PHE A 147 -23.19 -10.37 -13.03
N GLY A 148 -24.22 -9.71 -13.54
CA GLY A 148 -25.62 -10.03 -13.24
C GLY A 148 -26.00 -10.05 -11.76
N GLN A 149 -26.32 -8.89 -11.20
CA GLN A 149 -27.36 -8.77 -10.17
C GLN A 149 -27.85 -7.32 -10.10
N GLY A 150 -28.99 -7.04 -10.76
CA GLY A 150 -29.88 -5.96 -10.34
C GLY A 150 -29.99 -4.67 -11.16
N ALA A 151 -29.33 -4.53 -12.31
CA ALA A 151 -29.54 -3.36 -13.19
C ALA A 151 -30.17 -3.78 -14.54
N PRO A 152 -31.19 -3.07 -15.04
CA PRO A 152 -31.78 -3.38 -16.34
C PRO A 152 -30.73 -3.18 -17.43
N ALA A 153 -30.50 -4.23 -18.20
CA ALA A 153 -29.59 -4.24 -19.33
C ALA A 153 -29.93 -3.14 -20.34
N GLY A 154 -28.94 -2.32 -20.71
CA GLY A 154 -28.67 -1.78 -22.05
C GLY A 154 -29.82 -1.55 -23.03
N GLY A 155 -30.96 -1.01 -22.58
CA GLY A 155 -32.01 -0.53 -23.45
C GLY A 155 -32.09 0.97 -23.32
N SER A 156 -31.84 1.71 -24.41
CA SER A 156 -32.11 3.14 -24.50
C SER A 156 -33.45 3.44 -23.84
N ALA A 157 -33.44 4.22 -22.76
CA ALA A 157 -34.67 4.62 -22.09
C ALA A 157 -35.60 5.21 -23.15
N ARG A 158 -36.78 4.62 -23.35
CA ARG A 158 -37.79 5.16 -24.26
C ARG A 158 -38.03 6.61 -23.80
N PRO A 159 -37.91 7.61 -24.69
CA PRO A 159 -38.12 8.99 -24.30
C PRO A 159 -39.51 9.11 -23.69
N SER A 160 -39.61 9.76 -22.54
CA SER A 160 -40.89 9.94 -21.88
C SER A 160 -41.80 10.77 -22.80
N HIS A 161 -43.13 10.61 -22.70
CA HIS A 161 -44.08 11.42 -23.47
C HIS A 161 -43.83 12.94 -23.32
N ARG A 162 -43.27 13.35 -22.18
CA ARG A 162 -42.87 14.73 -21.91
C ARG A 162 -41.68 15.17 -22.77
N ASP A 163 -40.68 14.31 -22.94
CA ASP A 163 -39.50 14.59 -23.76
C ASP A 163 -39.83 14.62 -25.26
N ALA A 164 -40.75 13.75 -25.70
CA ALA A 164 -41.26 13.78 -27.06
C ALA A 164 -42.04 15.08 -27.36
N GLY A 165 -42.87 15.54 -26.41
CA GLY A 165 -43.60 16.80 -26.55
C GLY A 165 -42.70 18.03 -26.63
N LEU A 166 -41.64 18.08 -25.82
CA LEU A 166 -40.65 19.16 -25.84
C LEU A 166 -39.82 19.18 -27.13
N ALA A 167 -39.48 18.01 -27.68
CA ALA A 167 -38.79 17.90 -28.96
C ALA A 167 -39.66 18.39 -30.13
N GLU A 168 -40.96 18.13 -30.10
CA GLU A 168 -41.92 18.59 -31.12
C GLU A 168 -42.09 20.13 -31.07
N VAL A 169 -42.18 20.70 -29.87
CA VAL A 169 -42.26 22.16 -29.65
C VAL A 169 -40.98 22.83 -30.15
N ASN A 170 -39.80 22.32 -29.79
CA ASN A 170 -38.53 22.88 -30.28
C ASN A 170 -38.41 22.81 -31.81
N LYS A 171 -38.92 21.76 -32.46
CA LYS A 171 -38.95 21.70 -33.94
C LYS A 171 -39.89 22.73 -34.57
N ARG A 172 -41.00 23.07 -33.92
CA ARG A 172 -41.97 24.04 -34.43
C ARG A 172 -41.55 25.49 -34.21
N PHE A 173 -40.93 25.79 -33.07
CA PHE A 173 -40.59 27.17 -32.69
C PHE A 173 -39.16 27.59 -33.02
N ASN A 174 -38.25 26.65 -33.34
CA ASN A 174 -36.86 26.97 -33.71
C ASN A 174 -36.63 26.98 -35.24
N LYS A 175 -37.71 27.00 -36.04
CA LYS A 175 -37.69 27.13 -37.51
C LYS A 175 -38.34 28.44 -38.00
N ALA A 176 -38.23 29.49 -37.18
CA ALA A 176 -38.60 30.85 -37.55
C ALA A 176 -37.46 31.81 -37.15
N ALA A 177 -36.35 31.71 -37.89
CA ALA A 177 -35.34 32.76 -38.05
C ALA A 177 -34.75 32.60 -39.46
#